data_AF-A0A4Q7Z7Y5-F1
#
_entry.id   AF-A0A4Q7Z7Y5-F1
#
_cell.length_a   1.000
_cell.length_b   1.000
_cell.length_c   1.000
_cell.angle_alpha   90.00
_cell.angle_beta   90.00
_cell.angle_gamma   90.00
#
_symmetry.space_group_name_H-M   'P 1'
#
loop_
_entity.id
_entity.type
_entity.pdbx_description
1 polymer ?
#
loop_
_entity_poly.entity_id
_entity_poly.type
_entity_poly.pdbx_seq_one_letter_code
_entity_poly.pdbx_strand_id
1 'polypeptide(L)'
;MNAAERVASCSGSAPSGRGRRATRRLAGLLGVARKRIRRADPVFVLTATGQEVGGVAPVGHPRPVRTLVDATLAEHEHLWAGAGMPHTVFRTTSPELVRITGGEPAEVAEGSA
;
A
#
# COMPACT_ATOMS: atom_id res chain seq x y z
N MET A 1 20.21 3.63 -2.11
CA MET A 1 19.32 3.88 -0.97
C MET A 1 17.97 4.29 -1.53
N ASN A 2 17.06 3.34 -1.77
CA ASN A 2 15.89 3.62 -2.61
C ASN A 2 14.59 3.08 -1.97
N ALA A 3 13.67 4.02 -1.74
CA ALA A 3 12.23 3.90 -1.50
C ALA A 3 11.79 3.13 -0.25
N ALA A 4 11.84 3.79 0.91
CA ALA A 4 10.93 3.52 2.03
C ALA A 4 9.53 4.06 1.69
N GLU A 5 9.02 3.68 0.52
CA GLU A 5 7.78 4.16 -0.06
C GLU A 5 6.90 2.93 -0.30
N ARG A 6 5.66 3.01 0.17
CA ARG A 6 4.71 1.89 0.11
C ARG A 6 3.46 2.33 -0.63
N VAL A 7 2.88 1.38 -1.35
CA VAL A 7 1.49 1.50 -1.81
C VAL A 7 0.62 0.74 -0.82
N ALA A 8 -0.36 1.42 -0.22
CA ALA A 8 -1.36 0.75 0.60
C ALA A 8 -2.07 -0.29 -0.28
N SER A 9 -2.03 -1.57 0.12
CA SER A 9 -2.81 -2.60 -0.55
C SER A 9 -4.07 -2.85 0.27
N CYS A 10 -5.20 -2.40 -0.26
CA CYS A 10 -6.52 -2.72 0.24
C CYS A 10 -7.33 -3.38 -0.87
N SER A 11 -8.35 -4.16 -0.52
CA SER A 11 -9.30 -4.72 -1.48
C SER A 11 -10.72 -4.27 -1.14
N GLY A 12 -11.51 -3.95 -2.18
CA GLY A 12 -12.90 -3.52 -2.08
C GLY A 12 -13.91 -4.65 -1.89
N SER A 13 -13.52 -5.88 -2.22
CA SER A 13 -14.17 -7.11 -1.79
C SER A 13 -13.18 -7.94 -0.95
N ALA A 14 -13.64 -8.93 -0.20
CA ALA A 14 -12.87 -9.82 0.69
C ALA A 14 -11.39 -10.04 0.25
N PRO A 15 -10.42 -10.16 1.19
CA PRO A 15 -8.98 -9.98 0.96
C PRO A 15 -8.45 -10.80 -0.22
N SER A 16 -8.53 -10.21 -1.41
CA SER A 16 -8.01 -10.74 -2.66
C SER A 16 -7.07 -9.66 -3.17
N GLY A 17 -5.80 -9.79 -2.82
CA GLY A 17 -4.74 -8.83 -3.16
C GLY A 17 -4.39 -8.87 -4.66
N ARG A 18 -5.34 -8.51 -5.53
CA ARG A 18 -5.23 -8.71 -6.99
C ARG A 18 -5.14 -7.43 -7.82
N GLY A 19 -4.70 -6.32 -7.24
CA GLY A 19 -4.27 -5.15 -8.03
C GLY A 19 -2.83 -5.32 -8.50
N ARG A 20 -2.60 -5.49 -9.82
CA ARG A 20 -1.24 -5.36 -10.38
C ARG A 20 -0.85 -3.88 -10.34
N ARG A 21 0.17 -3.55 -9.55
CA ARG A 21 0.68 -2.18 -9.45
C ARG A 21 1.50 -1.79 -10.67
N ALA A 22 1.13 -0.67 -11.29
CA ALA A 22 1.80 -0.09 -12.44
C ALA A 22 3.18 0.48 -12.06
N THR A 23 4.25 -0.32 -12.18
CA THR A 23 5.61 0.12 -11.81
C THR A 23 6.07 1.36 -12.59
N ARG A 24 5.51 1.61 -13.78
CA ARG A 24 5.77 2.83 -14.57
C ARG A 24 5.09 4.05 -13.98
N ARG A 25 3.82 3.96 -13.56
CA ARG A 25 3.10 5.07 -12.93
C ARG A 25 3.71 5.42 -11.58
N LEU A 26 4.08 4.41 -10.78
CA LEU A 26 4.81 4.59 -9.54
C LEU A 26 6.14 5.34 -9.73
N ALA A 27 6.87 5.08 -10.82
CA ALA A 27 8.11 5.79 -11.14
C ALA A 27 7.87 7.28 -11.33
N GLY A 28 6.81 7.64 -12.05
CA GLY A 28 6.40 9.02 -12.26
C GLY A 28 5.98 9.70 -10.95
N LEU A 29 5.11 9.07 -10.16
CA LEU A 29 4.60 9.61 -8.89
C LEU A 29 5.70 9.82 -7.85
N LEU A 30 6.70 8.94 -7.83
CA LEU A 30 7.81 9.01 -6.87
C LEU A 30 8.99 9.85 -7.40
N GLY A 31 8.95 10.30 -8.66
CA GLY A 31 10.04 11.06 -9.28
C GLY A 31 11.35 10.26 -9.42
N VAL A 32 11.25 8.92 -9.54
CA VAL A 32 12.42 8.03 -9.60
C VAL A 32 12.48 7.26 -10.91
N ALA A 33 13.68 6.91 -11.36
CA ALA A 33 13.82 6.02 -12.50
C ALA A 33 13.13 4.66 -12.21
N ARG A 34 12.40 4.12 -13.19
CA ARG A 34 11.70 2.82 -13.08
C ARG A 34 12.61 1.70 -12.56
N LYS A 35 13.89 1.68 -12.95
CA LYS A 35 14.90 0.72 -12.49
C LYS A 35 15.14 0.73 -10.97
N ARG A 36 14.77 1.82 -10.28
CA ARG A 36 14.87 1.94 -8.82
C ARG A 36 13.65 1.40 -8.08
N ILE A 37 12.55 1.09 -8.76
CA ILE A 37 11.38 0.48 -8.15
C ILE A 37 11.54 -1.04 -8.20
N ARG A 38 11.55 -1.64 -7.02
CA ARG A 38 11.60 -3.08 -6.82
C ARG A 38 10.54 -3.47 -5.80
N ARG A 39 10.05 -4.72 -5.88
CA ARG A 39 9.28 -5.27 -4.76
C ARG A 39 10.19 -5.36 -3.55
N ALA A 40 9.67 -4.97 -2.39
CA ALA A 40 10.34 -5.17 -1.13
C ALA A 40 10.45 -6.67 -0.84
N ASP A 41 11.63 -7.11 -0.42
CA ASP A 41 11.82 -8.47 0.11
C ASP A 41 11.29 -8.56 1.55
N PRO A 42 10.98 -9.77 2.05
CA PRO A 42 10.40 -9.93 3.39
C PRO A 42 11.25 -9.37 4.52
N VAL A 43 12.57 -9.46 4.43
CA VAL A 43 13.50 -8.96 5.45
C VAL A 43 13.45 -7.44 5.50
N PHE A 44 13.42 -6.78 4.34
CA PHE A 44 13.25 -5.33 4.26
C PHE A 44 11.90 -4.88 4.82
N VAL A 45 10.81 -5.59 4.50
CA VAL A 45 9.48 -5.29 5.04
C VAL A 45 9.52 -5.35 6.55
N LEU A 46 9.96 -6.46 7.13
CA LEU A 46 10.04 -6.64 8.58
C LEU A 46 10.90 -5.57 9.25
N THR A 47 12.05 -5.24 8.67
CA THR A 47 12.96 -4.22 9.21
C THR A 47 12.33 -2.82 9.18
N ALA A 48 11.59 -2.49 8.12
CA ALA A 48 11.01 -1.16 7.93
C ALA A 48 9.69 -0.96 8.70
N THR A 49 8.85 -1.99 8.78
CA THR A 49 7.49 -1.91 9.33
C THR A 49 7.35 -2.54 10.70
N GLY A 50 8.31 -3.38 11.13
CA GLY A 50 8.17 -4.23 12.30
C GLY A 50 7.14 -5.35 12.14
N GLN A 51 6.64 -5.59 10.92
CA GLN A 51 5.52 -6.48 10.65
C GLN A 51 5.88 -7.49 9.56
N GLU A 52 5.36 -8.72 9.70
CA GLU A 52 5.60 -9.79 8.74
C GLU A 52 4.81 -9.60 7.44
N VAL A 53 5.38 -10.09 6.33
CA VAL A 53 4.70 -10.12 5.03
C VAL A 53 3.43 -10.96 5.14
N GLY A 54 2.34 -10.50 4.51
CA GLY A 54 1.05 -11.20 4.49
C GLY A 54 -0.01 -10.63 5.44
N GLY A 55 0.37 -9.70 6.31
CA GLY A 55 -0.56 -9.01 7.22
C GLY A 55 -0.22 -7.55 7.51
N VAL A 56 0.78 -6.98 6.82
CA VAL A 56 1.33 -5.65 7.13
C VAL A 56 0.23 -4.58 7.16
N ALA A 57 0.05 -3.94 8.31
CA ALA A 57 -0.91 -2.86 8.49
C ALA A 57 -0.48 -1.59 7.76
N PRO A 58 -1.41 -0.70 7.39
CA PRO A 58 -1.05 0.62 6.85
C PRO A 58 -0.47 1.57 7.91
N VAL A 59 -0.58 1.22 9.21
CA VAL A 59 -0.15 2.04 10.35
C VAL A 59 0.60 1.19 11.40
N GLY A 60 1.13 1.85 12.44
CA GLY A 60 1.83 1.18 13.55
C GLY A 60 3.28 0.80 13.24
N HIS A 61 3.90 1.46 12.27
CA HIS A 61 5.30 1.25 11.90
C HIS A 61 6.25 1.98 12.86
N PRO A 62 7.47 1.45 13.09
CA PRO A 62 8.49 2.11 13.90
C PRO A 62 8.86 3.53 13.42
N ARG A 63 8.69 3.80 12.13
CA ARG A 63 8.88 5.12 11.51
C ARG A 63 7.77 5.37 10.48
N PRO A 64 7.35 6.62 10.28
CA PRO A 64 6.42 6.95 9.20
C PRO A 64 6.96 6.49 7.84
N VAL A 65 6.11 5.80 7.07
CA VAL A 65 6.42 5.33 5.72
C VAL A 65 5.57 6.14 4.75
N ARG A 66 6.20 6.77 3.76
CA ARG A 66 5.46 7.49 2.73
C ARG A 66 4.53 6.51 2.01
N THR A 67 3.23 6.81 2.04
CA THR A 67 2.19 5.90 1.58
C THR A 67 1.44 6.51 0.40
N LEU A 68 1.37 5.79 -0.71
CA LEU A 68 0.44 6.08 -1.79
C LEU A 68 -0.84 5.26 -1.58
N VAL A 69 -1.99 5.92 -1.61
CA VAL A 69 -3.32 5.29 -1.52
C VAL A 69 -3.91 5.23 -2.92
N ASP A 70 -4.33 4.05 -3.38
CA ASP A 70 -4.91 3.92 -4.72
C ASP A 70 -6.23 4.68 -4.81
N ALA A 71 -6.30 5.68 -5.70
CA ALA A 71 -7.48 6.51 -5.87
C ALA A 71 -8.72 5.71 -6.31
N THR A 72 -8.53 4.58 -7.01
CA THR A 72 -9.62 3.68 -7.43
C THR A 72 -10.35 3.04 -6.24
N LEU A 73 -9.72 2.96 -5.06
CA LEU A 73 -10.35 2.46 -3.84
C LEU A 73 -11.50 3.33 -3.35
N ALA A 74 -11.61 4.57 -3.83
CA ALA A 74 -12.75 5.45 -3.54
C ALA A 74 -14.08 4.94 -4.14
N GLU A 75 -14.04 4.03 -5.12
CA GLU A 75 -15.23 3.41 -5.71
C GLU A 75 -15.91 2.41 -4.76
N HIS A 76 -15.21 1.96 -3.72
CA HIS A 76 -15.72 1.00 -2.75
C HIS A 76 -16.13 1.68 -1.45
N GLU A 77 -17.34 1.37 -0.97
CA GLU A 77 -17.86 1.88 0.30
C GLU A 77 -17.00 1.41 1.50
N HIS A 78 -16.51 0.17 1.43
CA HIS A 78 -15.70 -0.45 2.47
C HIS A 78 -14.45 -1.08 1.88
N LEU A 79 -13.35 -0.93 2.62
CA LEU A 79 -12.04 -1.47 2.30
C LEU A 79 -11.57 -2.38 3.42
N TRP A 80 -10.76 -3.38 3.06
CA TRP A 80 -10.09 -4.25 4.02
C TRP A 80 -8.58 -4.05 3.95
N ALA A 81 -7.97 -3.63 5.06
CA ALA A 81 -6.54 -3.43 5.21
C ALA A 81 -5.95 -4.43 6.22
N GLY A 82 -4.69 -4.83 6.07
CA GLY A 82 -4.01 -5.69 7.05
C GLY A 82 -3.96 -5.05 8.44
N ALA A 83 -3.99 -5.85 9.50
CA ALA A 83 -3.96 -5.36 10.89
C ALA A 83 -2.62 -5.60 11.62
N GLY A 84 -1.56 -5.94 10.88
CA GLY A 84 -0.18 -6.05 11.38
C GLY A 84 0.24 -7.46 11.74
N MET A 85 -0.69 -8.41 11.68
CA MET A 85 -0.45 -9.85 11.90
C MET A 85 -1.00 -10.66 10.72
N PRO A 86 -0.44 -11.86 10.45
CA PRO A 86 -0.97 -12.75 9.42
C PRO A 86 -2.46 -13.01 9.60
N HIS A 87 -3.21 -13.11 8.50
CA HIS A 87 -4.65 -13.41 8.49
C HIS A 87 -5.55 -12.43 9.26
N THR A 88 -5.04 -11.26 9.65
CA THR A 88 -5.84 -10.23 10.31
C THR A 88 -6.02 -9.02 9.41
N VAL A 89 -7.27 -8.57 9.30
CA VAL A 89 -7.66 -7.39 8.54
C VAL A 89 -8.65 -6.57 9.35
N PHE A 90 -8.71 -5.27 9.07
CA PHE A 90 -9.73 -4.39 9.61
C PHE A 90 -10.46 -3.65 8.49
N ARG A 91 -11.72 -3.33 8.74
CA ARG A 91 -12.55 -2.56 7.83
C ARG A 91 -12.21 -1.08 7.95
N THR A 92 -12.10 -0.40 6.82
CA THR A 92 -11.82 1.04 6.74
C THR A 92 -12.43 1.63 5.46
N THR A 93 -12.21 2.92 5.21
CA THR A 93 -12.64 3.63 4.00
C THR A 93 -11.45 4.33 3.34
N SER A 94 -11.56 4.70 2.06
CA SER A 94 -10.48 5.43 1.37
C SER A 94 -10.10 6.74 2.08
N PRO A 95 -11.07 7.60 2.49
CA PRO A 95 -10.74 8.81 3.27
C PRO A 95 -10.08 8.51 4.61
N GLU A 96 -10.50 7.44 5.29
CA GLU A 96 -9.91 7.05 6.56
C GLU A 96 -8.47 6.56 6.38
N LEU A 97 -8.17 5.76 5.35
CA LEU A 97 -6.81 5.34 5.04
C LEU A 97 -5.87 6.52 4.81
N VAL A 98 -6.31 7.51 4.02
CA VAL A 98 -5.55 8.74 3.79
C VAL A 98 -5.28 9.45 5.12
N ARG A 99 -6.31 9.60 5.96
CA ARG A 99 -6.21 10.27 7.26
C ARG A 99 -5.25 9.56 8.22
N ILE A 100 -5.34 8.23 8.37
CA ILE A 100 -4.55 7.48 9.36
C ILE A 100 -3.10 7.24 8.90
N THR A 101 -2.85 7.25 7.59
CA THR A 101 -1.50 7.05 7.03
C THR A 101 -0.78 8.34 6.68
N GLY A 102 -1.50 9.47 6.59
CA GLY A 102 -0.97 10.68 5.94
C GLY A 102 -0.66 10.45 4.46
N GLY A 103 -1.32 9.46 3.85
CA GLY A 103 -1.02 8.99 2.51
C GLY A 103 -1.50 9.93 1.40
N GLU A 104 -0.86 9.84 0.24
CA GLU A 104 -1.19 10.62 -0.94
C GLU A 104 -2.08 9.78 -1.87
N PRO A 105 -3.33 10.21 -2.16
CA PRO A 105 -4.18 9.55 -3.15
C PRO A 105 -3.55 9.64 -4.54
N ALA A 106 -3.38 8.50 -5.21
CA ALA A 106 -2.80 8.44 -6.55
C ALA A 106 -3.30 7.23 -7.34
N GLU A 107 -3.36 7.35 -8.67
CA GLU A 107 -3.68 6.22 -9.55
C GLU A 107 -2.46 5.27 -9.68
N VAL A 108 -2.49 4.17 -8.91
CA VAL A 108 -1.39 3.20 -8.86
C VAL A 108 -1.71 1.85 -9.52
N ALA A 109 -2.98 1.52 -9.72
CA ALA A 109 -3.40 0.36 -10.52
C ALA A 109 -3.15 0.58 -12.02
N GLU A 110 -2.78 -0.49 -12.74
CA GLU A 110 -3.04 -0.54 -14.18
C GLU A 110 -4.54 -0.83 -14.32
N GLY A 111 -5.30 0.09 -14.94
CA GLY A 111 -6.72 -0.11 -15.17
C GLY A 111 -6.95 -1.47 -15.82
N SER A 112 -7.78 -2.30 -15.19
CA SER A 112 -8.29 -3.51 -15.81
C SER A 112 -9.28 -3.10 -16.90
N ALA A 113 -8.76 -2.95 -18.12
CA ALA A 113 -9.57 -3.14 -19.33
C ALA A 113 -9.71 -4.63 -19.60
#